data_AF-A0A090SUX0-F1
#
_entry.id   AF-A0A090SUX0-F1
#
_cell.length_a   1.000
_cell.length_b   1.000
_cell.length_c   1.000
_cell.angle_alpha   90.00
_cell.angle_beta   90.00
_cell.angle_gamma   90.00
#
_symmetry.space_group_name_H-M   'P 1'
#
loop_
_entity.id
_entity.type
_entity.pdbx_description
1 polymer ?
#
loop_
_entity_poly.entity_id
_entity_poly.type
_entity_poly.pdbx_seq_one_letter_code
_entity_poly.pdbx_strand_id
1 'polypeptide(L)'
;MSEQKAFHLSVDEQNIAWLGIDVPGEKMNTLQAAFAEEMSQLFAELEEKKSDLKGLIVHSLKPDNFIAGADVRMLDACTSAEEAQALAAKGQEMFQQLSDLPFPVVSAIHGPCLGGGLELALACDYRVCSDADITKLGLPEVQLGLLPGSGGTQRLPRLIGLLPSLDLILTGKQLRAKKAKKLGVVDASVPKTILLDVAKQFWRKAKSVKRRS
;
A
#
# COMPACT_ATOMS: atom_id res chain seq x y z
N MET A 1 -12.20 -26.85 -7.54
CA MET A 1 -11.62 -25.72 -8.30
C MET A 1 -10.72 -25.00 -7.34
N SER A 2 -9.41 -24.89 -7.58
CA SER A 2 -8.52 -24.20 -6.63
C SER A 2 -8.89 -22.72 -6.61
N GLU A 3 -9.24 -22.19 -5.46
CA GLU A 3 -9.34 -20.74 -5.27
C GLU A 3 -8.02 -20.10 -5.69
N GLN A 4 -8.06 -19.23 -6.69
CA GLN A 4 -6.91 -18.43 -7.07
C GLN A 4 -6.69 -17.39 -5.97
N LYS A 5 -5.48 -17.34 -5.43
CA LYS A 5 -5.09 -16.38 -4.39
C LYS A 5 -4.80 -15.02 -5.01
N ALA A 6 -5.09 -13.94 -4.28
CA ALA A 6 -4.79 -12.58 -4.73
C ALA A 6 -3.33 -12.18 -4.47
N PHE A 7 -2.66 -12.88 -3.56
CA PHE A 7 -1.29 -12.59 -3.15
C PHE A 7 -0.33 -13.70 -3.55
N HIS A 8 0.78 -13.30 -4.15
CA HIS A 8 1.85 -14.18 -4.61
C HIS A 8 3.14 -13.82 -3.92
N LEU A 9 3.60 -14.67 -3.00
CA LEU A 9 4.87 -14.50 -2.30
C LEU A 9 5.97 -15.29 -2.97
N SER A 10 7.11 -14.65 -3.24
CA SER A 10 8.35 -15.31 -3.66
C SER A 10 9.55 -14.69 -2.93
N VAL A 11 10.68 -15.38 -2.93
CA VAL A 11 11.94 -14.90 -2.35
C VAL A 11 13.03 -15.06 -3.41
N ASP A 12 13.80 -14.01 -3.64
CA ASP A 12 14.88 -14.04 -4.62
C ASP A 12 16.22 -14.52 -4.05
N GLU A 13 17.22 -14.68 -4.92
CA GLU A 13 18.58 -15.13 -4.56
C GLU A 13 19.32 -14.20 -3.57
N GLN A 14 18.81 -12.98 -3.36
CA GLN A 14 19.37 -12.03 -2.40
C GLN A 14 18.63 -12.06 -1.05
N ASN A 15 17.68 -12.98 -0.88
CA ASN A 15 16.76 -13.13 0.24
C ASN A 15 15.85 -11.92 0.45
N ILE A 16 15.36 -11.34 -0.64
CA ILE A 16 14.33 -10.31 -0.59
C ILE A 16 13.00 -10.96 -0.92
N ALA A 17 12.02 -10.76 -0.05
CA ALA A 17 10.66 -11.22 -0.29
C ALA A 17 9.96 -10.28 -1.29
N TRP A 18 9.17 -10.84 -2.19
CA TRP A 18 8.37 -10.14 -3.18
C TRP A 18 6.91 -10.55 -3.01
N LEU A 19 6.06 -9.61 -2.64
CA LEU A 19 4.62 -9.78 -2.54
C LEU A 19 3.95 -9.14 -3.75
N GLY A 20 3.62 -9.97 -4.73
CA GLY A 20 2.86 -9.59 -5.92
C GLY A 20 1.36 -9.64 -5.64
N ILE A 21 0.64 -8.61 -6.06
CA ILE A 21 -0.82 -8.50 -5.90
C ILE A 21 -1.50 -8.65 -7.26
N ASP A 22 -2.40 -9.62 -7.39
CA ASP A 22 -3.20 -9.90 -8.58
C ASP A 22 -4.61 -10.38 -8.19
N VAL A 23 -5.58 -9.47 -8.08
CA VAL A 23 -6.95 -9.85 -7.73
C VAL A 23 -7.58 -10.66 -8.87
N PRO A 24 -7.92 -11.95 -8.68
CA PRO A 24 -8.39 -12.79 -9.77
C PRO A 24 -9.74 -12.32 -10.33
N GLY A 25 -9.91 -12.39 -11.64
CA GLY A 25 -11.15 -12.00 -12.32
C GLY A 25 -11.41 -10.48 -12.38
N GLU A 26 -10.61 -9.66 -11.70
CA GLU A 26 -10.77 -8.21 -11.68
C GLU A 26 -9.74 -7.51 -12.57
N LYS A 27 -10.14 -6.42 -13.22
CA LYS A 27 -9.20 -5.60 -14.03
C LYS A 27 -8.22 -4.82 -13.15
N MET A 28 -8.67 -4.38 -11.98
CA MET A 28 -7.93 -3.56 -11.04
C MET A 28 -7.76 -4.31 -9.74
N ASN A 29 -6.62 -4.14 -9.09
CA ASN A 29 -6.49 -4.57 -7.70
C ASN A 29 -7.31 -3.63 -6.80
N THR A 30 -8.25 -4.17 -6.04
CA THR A 30 -9.00 -3.46 -4.99
C THR A 30 -8.88 -4.22 -3.69
N LEU A 31 -8.79 -3.51 -2.56
CA LEU A 31 -8.74 -4.17 -1.25
C LEU A 31 -10.10 -4.79 -0.90
N GLN A 32 -10.11 -6.10 -0.69
CA GLN A 32 -11.29 -6.87 -0.34
C GLN A 32 -11.21 -7.33 1.13
N ALA A 33 -12.36 -7.62 1.76
CA ALA A 33 -12.41 -8.05 3.16
C ALA A 33 -11.59 -9.33 3.43
N ALA A 34 -11.53 -10.22 2.42
CA ALA A 34 -10.78 -11.46 2.47
C ALA A 34 -9.25 -11.23 2.57
N PHE A 35 -8.74 -10.08 2.13
CA PHE A 35 -7.29 -9.82 2.13
C PHE A 35 -6.73 -9.74 3.53
N ALA A 36 -7.52 -9.28 4.51
CA ALA A 36 -7.01 -9.14 5.87
C ALA A 36 -6.51 -10.48 6.44
N GLU A 37 -7.28 -11.56 6.29
CA GLU A 37 -6.87 -12.88 6.78
C GLU A 37 -5.70 -13.46 5.99
N GLU A 38 -5.74 -13.36 4.66
CA GLU A 38 -4.67 -13.85 3.80
C GLU A 38 -3.35 -13.11 4.05
N MET A 39 -3.40 -11.77 4.18
CA MET A 39 -2.23 -10.95 4.46
C MET A 39 -1.70 -11.18 5.88
N SER A 40 -2.56 -11.32 6.89
CA SER A 40 -2.12 -11.62 8.26
C SER A 40 -1.36 -12.96 8.32
N GLN A 41 -1.82 -13.98 7.59
CA GLN A 41 -1.11 -15.26 7.49
C GLN A 41 0.25 -15.10 6.79
N LEU A 42 0.30 -14.38 5.67
CA LEU A 42 1.55 -14.09 4.97
C LEU A 42 2.54 -13.31 5.82
N PHE A 43 2.07 -12.33 6.59
CA PHE A 43 2.92 -11.55 7.49
C PHE A 43 3.47 -12.38 8.64
N ALA A 44 2.67 -13.30 9.20
CA ALA A 44 3.15 -14.25 10.19
C ALA A 44 4.24 -15.17 9.60
N GLU A 45 4.05 -15.71 8.39
CA GLU A 45 5.05 -16.52 7.70
C GLU A 45 6.36 -15.74 7.47
N LEU A 46 6.25 -14.47 7.09
CA LEU A 46 7.40 -13.58 6.88
C LEU A 46 8.13 -13.26 8.19
N GLU A 47 7.40 -13.09 9.30
CA GLU A 47 7.95 -12.87 10.63
C GLU A 47 8.75 -14.09 11.12
N GLU A 48 8.25 -15.30 10.87
CA GLU A 48 8.94 -16.54 11.22
C GLU A 48 10.28 -16.68 10.48
N LYS A 49 10.36 -16.19 9.24
CA LYS A 49 11.56 -16.24 8.38
C LYS A 49 12.45 -15.00 8.50
N LYS A 50 12.23 -14.14 9.50
CA LYS A 50 12.90 -12.84 9.62
C LYS A 50 14.42 -12.86 9.67
N SER A 51 15.03 -13.95 10.15
CA SER A 51 16.50 -14.09 10.17
C SER A 51 17.10 -14.23 8.78
N ASP A 52 16.31 -14.74 7.83
CA ASP A 52 16.77 -15.10 6.51
C ASP A 52 16.47 -13.99 5.50
N LEU A 53 15.42 -13.20 5.75
CA LEU A 53 14.93 -12.14 4.88
C LEU A 53 15.60 -10.79 5.15
N LYS A 54 15.91 -10.07 4.08
CA LYS A 54 16.50 -8.72 4.14
C LYS A 54 15.48 -7.59 4.01
N GLY A 55 14.28 -7.89 3.53
CA GLY A 55 13.25 -6.90 3.26
C GLY A 55 12.10 -7.49 2.43
N LEU A 56 11.04 -6.70 2.30
CA LEU A 56 9.86 -7.02 1.52
C LEU A 56 9.61 -5.95 0.45
N ILE A 57 9.35 -6.36 -0.78
CA ILE A 57 8.87 -5.50 -1.86
C ILE A 57 7.42 -5.86 -2.15
N VAL A 58 6.51 -4.91 -1.95
CA VAL A 58 5.10 -5.04 -2.33
C VAL A 58 4.92 -4.39 -3.71
N HIS A 59 4.43 -5.16 -4.68
CA HIS A 59 4.19 -4.68 -6.03
C HIS A 59 2.91 -5.28 -6.60
N SER A 60 2.42 -4.69 -7.68
CA SER A 60 1.29 -5.25 -8.43
C SER A 60 1.77 -6.12 -9.57
N LEU A 61 1.00 -7.17 -9.87
CA LEU A 61 1.15 -7.99 -11.08
C LEU A 61 0.18 -7.55 -12.19
N LYS A 62 -0.77 -6.66 -11.89
CA LYS A 62 -1.62 -6.03 -12.91
C LYS A 62 -0.77 -5.14 -13.82
N PRO A 63 -1.09 -5.06 -15.13
CA PRO A 63 -0.25 -4.35 -16.09
C PRO A 63 -0.19 -2.83 -15.86
N ASP A 64 -1.25 -2.22 -15.34
CA ASP A 64 -1.46 -0.76 -15.40
C ASP A 64 -1.91 -0.11 -14.08
N ASN A 65 -1.95 -0.87 -12.98
CA ASN A 65 -2.38 -0.37 -11.68
C ASN A 65 -1.64 -1.03 -10.52
N PHE A 66 -1.54 -0.31 -9.39
CA PHE A 66 -1.02 -0.84 -8.15
C PHE A 66 -2.17 -1.42 -7.33
N ILE A 67 -2.95 -0.55 -6.70
CA ILE A 67 -4.21 -0.84 -6.00
C ILE A 67 -5.09 0.40 -6.11
N ALA A 68 -6.30 0.25 -6.65
CA ALA A 68 -7.23 1.32 -6.96
C ALA A 68 -8.40 1.39 -5.96
N GLY A 69 -8.08 1.51 -4.68
CA GLY A 69 -9.07 1.68 -3.61
C GLY A 69 -9.52 0.39 -2.95
N ALA A 70 -10.49 0.53 -2.05
CA ALA A 70 -11.22 -0.58 -1.47
C ALA A 70 -12.35 -1.03 -2.41
N ASP A 71 -12.74 -2.30 -2.29
CA ASP A 71 -13.91 -2.82 -2.98
C ASP A 71 -15.17 -2.10 -2.48
N VAL A 72 -15.88 -1.40 -3.38
CA VAL A 72 -17.08 -0.66 -3.02
C VAL A 72 -18.20 -1.59 -2.55
N ARG A 73 -18.26 -2.84 -3.03
CA ARG A 73 -19.25 -3.84 -2.60
C ARG A 73 -19.09 -4.17 -1.11
N MET A 74 -17.84 -4.22 -0.63
CA MET A 74 -17.53 -4.44 0.78
C MET A 74 -17.97 -3.25 1.64
N LEU A 75 -17.82 -2.03 1.13
CA LEU A 75 -18.22 -0.81 1.84
C LEU A 75 -19.75 -0.67 1.88
N ASP A 76 -20.42 -0.94 0.76
CA ASP A 76 -21.89 -0.89 0.63
C ASP A 76 -22.60 -1.95 1.49
N ALA A 77 -21.91 -3.06 1.80
CA ALA A 77 -22.41 -4.10 2.69
C ALA A 77 -22.43 -3.69 4.18
N CYS A 78 -21.74 -2.61 4.57
CA CYS A 78 -21.81 -2.10 5.94
C CYS A 78 -23.08 -1.27 6.13
N THR A 79 -24.00 -1.76 6.97
CA THR A 79 -25.31 -1.13 7.22
C THR A 79 -25.42 -0.48 8.59
N SER A 80 -24.40 -0.65 9.44
CA SER A 80 -24.31 -0.09 10.79
C SER A 80 -22.97 0.59 11.05
N ALA A 81 -22.94 1.46 12.07
CA ALA A 81 -21.71 2.13 12.49
C ALA A 81 -20.68 1.13 13.03
N GLU A 82 -21.16 0.10 13.73
CA GLU A 82 -20.35 -0.96 14.31
C GLU A 82 -19.64 -1.79 13.23
N GLU A 83 -20.34 -2.16 12.15
CA GLU A 83 -19.75 -2.87 11.00
C GLU A 83 -18.69 -2.02 10.30
N ALA A 84 -18.99 -0.74 10.05
CA ALA A 84 -18.05 0.17 9.42
C ALA A 84 -16.79 0.38 10.29
N GLN A 85 -16.97 0.50 11.61
CA GLN A 85 -15.86 0.61 12.56
C GLN A 85 -15.01 -0.67 12.59
N ALA A 86 -15.65 -1.85 12.63
CA ALA A 86 -14.94 -3.13 12.61
C ALA A 86 -14.14 -3.31 11.32
N LEU A 87 -14.72 -2.94 10.17
CA LEU A 87 -14.03 -2.98 8.89
C LEU A 87 -12.80 -2.06 8.87
N ALA A 88 -12.95 -0.81 9.33
CA ALA A 88 -11.85 0.14 9.43
C ALA A 88 -10.74 -0.38 10.37
N ALA A 89 -11.12 -0.90 11.54
CA ALA A 89 -10.18 -1.48 12.51
C ALA A 89 -9.39 -2.66 11.92
N LYS A 90 -10.06 -3.58 11.21
CA LYS A 90 -9.41 -4.72 10.54
C LYS A 90 -8.38 -4.24 9.51
N GLY A 91 -8.72 -3.21 8.72
CA GLY A 91 -7.77 -2.59 7.78
C GLY A 91 -6.59 -1.91 8.47
N GLN A 92 -6.83 -1.21 9.57
CA GLN A 92 -5.77 -0.57 10.38
C GLN A 92 -4.81 -1.60 10.98
N GLU A 93 -5.34 -2.70 11.54
CA GLU A 93 -4.57 -3.80 12.11
C GLU A 93 -3.71 -4.49 11.05
N MET A 94 -4.29 -4.84 9.90
CA MET A 94 -3.56 -5.43 8.78
C MET A 94 -2.39 -4.55 8.33
N PHE A 95 -2.60 -3.23 8.18
CA PHE A 95 -1.53 -2.30 7.83
C PHE A 95 -0.54 -2.06 8.97
N GLN A 96 -0.96 -2.21 10.22
CA GLN A 96 -0.06 -2.16 11.36
C GLN A 96 0.88 -3.37 11.37
N GLN A 97 0.37 -4.58 11.13
CA GLN A 97 1.17 -5.79 10.97
C GLN A 97 2.23 -5.65 9.86
N LEU A 98 1.83 -5.13 8.69
CA LEU A 98 2.76 -4.81 7.60
C LEU A 98 3.87 -3.85 8.04
N SER A 99 3.50 -2.80 8.78
CA SER A 99 4.45 -1.78 9.28
C SER A 99 5.38 -2.33 10.37
N ASP A 100 4.94 -3.33 11.13
CA ASP A 100 5.68 -3.90 12.25
C ASP A 100 6.68 -4.99 11.85
N LEU A 101 6.63 -5.48 10.61
CA LEU A 101 7.62 -6.42 10.07
C LEU A 101 9.06 -5.98 10.38
N PRO A 102 9.97 -6.86 10.80
CA PRO A 102 11.24 -6.52 11.43
C PRO A 102 12.32 -6.06 10.44
N PHE A 103 12.00 -6.05 9.15
CA PHE A 103 12.87 -5.65 8.06
C PHE A 103 12.22 -4.52 7.22
N PRO A 104 13.00 -3.82 6.38
CA PRO A 104 12.45 -2.77 5.52
C PRO A 104 11.39 -3.29 4.54
N VAL A 105 10.28 -2.56 4.45
CA VAL A 105 9.20 -2.81 3.48
C VAL A 105 9.11 -1.68 2.47
N VAL A 106 9.10 -2.03 1.18
CA VAL A 106 9.09 -1.09 0.06
C VAL A 106 7.86 -1.32 -0.81
N SER A 107 7.07 -0.28 -1.05
CA SER A 107 6.03 -0.33 -2.09
C SER A 107 6.61 0.14 -3.43
N ALA A 108 6.45 -0.69 -4.46
CA ALA A 108 6.80 -0.39 -5.84
C ALA A 108 5.53 -0.11 -6.65
N ILE A 109 5.27 1.17 -6.91
CA ILE A 109 3.97 1.66 -7.34
C ILE A 109 4.01 2.02 -8.84
N HIS A 110 3.27 1.29 -9.68
CA HIS A 110 2.95 1.72 -11.03
C HIS A 110 1.45 1.90 -11.21
N GLY A 111 1.04 2.92 -11.95
CA GLY A 111 -0.37 3.18 -12.20
C GLY A 111 -1.13 3.70 -10.97
N PRO A 112 -2.47 3.59 -10.96
CA PRO A 112 -3.29 4.08 -9.86
C PRO A 112 -2.94 3.41 -8.52
N CYS A 113 -2.72 4.23 -7.51
CA CYS A 113 -2.50 3.89 -6.10
C CYS A 113 -3.39 4.80 -5.26
N LEU A 114 -4.66 4.40 -5.12
CA LEU A 114 -5.73 5.26 -4.65
C LEU A 114 -6.38 4.68 -3.40
N GLY A 115 -6.80 5.57 -2.50
CA GLY A 115 -7.49 5.24 -1.26
C GLY A 115 -6.73 4.19 -0.44
N GLY A 116 -7.39 3.07 -0.13
CA GLY A 116 -6.76 1.92 0.53
C GLY A 116 -5.43 1.47 -0.10
N GLY A 117 -5.26 1.62 -1.41
CA GLY A 117 -3.97 1.35 -2.08
C GLY A 117 -2.83 2.26 -1.64
N LEU A 118 -3.12 3.55 -1.46
CA LEU A 118 -2.15 4.50 -0.89
C LEU A 118 -2.01 4.30 0.62
N GLU A 119 -3.08 3.92 1.33
CA GLU A 119 -2.98 3.59 2.76
C GLU A 119 -2.05 2.39 3.02
N LEU A 120 -2.10 1.35 2.17
CA LEU A 120 -1.14 0.25 2.20
C LEU A 120 0.29 0.75 1.95
N ALA A 121 0.48 1.55 0.89
CA ALA A 121 1.79 2.08 0.55
C ALA A 121 2.37 3.00 1.65
N LEU A 122 1.51 3.73 2.38
CA LEU A 122 1.86 4.55 3.54
C LEU A 122 2.24 3.71 4.76
N ALA A 123 1.80 2.45 4.84
CA ALA A 123 2.21 1.52 5.89
C ALA A 123 3.58 0.87 5.61
N CYS A 124 4.07 0.89 4.37
CA CYS A 124 5.44 0.51 4.05
C CYS A 124 6.45 1.55 4.59
N ASP A 125 7.71 1.15 4.78
CA ASP A 125 8.77 2.10 5.16
C ASP A 125 9.08 3.07 4.02
N TYR A 126 9.19 2.54 2.79
CA TYR A 126 9.58 3.28 1.61
C TYR A 126 8.57 3.13 0.46
N ARG A 127 8.48 4.17 -0.38
CA ARG A 127 7.63 4.21 -1.57
C ARG A 127 8.43 4.64 -2.78
N VAL A 128 8.50 3.79 -3.80
CA VAL A 128 9.04 4.14 -5.12
C VAL A 128 7.88 4.09 -6.11
N CYS A 129 7.70 5.14 -6.90
CA CYS A 129 6.65 5.14 -7.92
C CYS A 129 7.18 5.34 -9.34
N SER A 130 6.42 4.85 -10.31
CA SER A 130 6.64 5.14 -11.71
C SER A 130 6.30 6.59 -12.03
N ASP A 131 7.10 7.25 -12.87
CA ASP A 131 6.85 8.59 -13.42
C ASP A 131 5.86 8.62 -14.59
N ALA A 132 5.33 7.46 -15.01
CA ALA A 132 4.34 7.36 -16.07
C ALA A 132 3.08 8.19 -15.74
N ASP A 133 2.46 8.78 -16.77
CA ASP A 133 1.31 9.67 -16.59
C ASP A 133 0.10 8.99 -15.93
N ILE A 134 -0.06 7.68 -16.15
CA ILE A 134 -1.11 6.86 -15.54
C ILE A 134 -0.90 6.66 -14.02
N THR A 135 0.32 6.88 -13.51
CA THR A 135 0.61 6.75 -12.08
C THR A 135 0.02 7.94 -11.32
N LYS A 136 -1.00 7.64 -10.51
CA LYS A 136 -1.72 8.60 -9.67
C LYS A 136 -1.77 8.10 -8.24
N LEU A 137 -1.41 8.97 -7.29
CA LEU A 137 -1.45 8.66 -5.86
C LEU A 137 -2.42 9.61 -5.15
N GLY A 138 -3.34 9.09 -4.34
CA GLY A 138 -4.26 9.96 -3.59
C GLY A 138 -5.18 9.21 -2.65
N LEU A 139 -5.89 9.97 -1.83
CA LEU A 139 -6.92 9.49 -0.90
C LEU A 139 -8.28 10.10 -1.30
N PRO A 140 -8.94 9.56 -2.35
CA PRO A 140 -10.17 10.12 -2.91
C PRO A 140 -11.47 9.70 -2.19
N GLU A 141 -11.40 9.08 -1.02
CA GLU A 141 -12.53 8.53 -0.26
C GLU A 141 -13.65 9.55 -0.05
N VAL A 142 -13.32 10.84 0.11
CA VAL A 142 -14.29 11.93 0.26
C VAL A 142 -15.26 12.04 -0.92
N GLN A 143 -14.85 11.60 -2.12
CA GLN A 143 -15.70 11.60 -3.32
C GLN A 143 -16.84 10.58 -3.22
N LEU A 144 -16.72 9.60 -2.31
CA LEU A 144 -17.74 8.60 -1.98
C LEU A 144 -18.45 8.92 -0.65
N GLY A 145 -18.20 10.09 -0.06
CA GLY A 145 -18.73 10.44 1.27
C GLY A 145 -18.01 9.72 2.42
N LEU A 146 -16.82 9.19 2.17
CA LEU A 146 -16.02 8.43 3.13
C LEU A 146 -14.77 9.20 3.55
N LEU A 147 -14.03 8.64 4.51
CA LEU A 147 -12.69 9.09 4.87
C LEU A 147 -11.68 7.93 4.71
N PRO A 148 -10.37 8.22 4.59
CA PRO A 148 -9.31 7.19 4.54
C PRO A 148 -9.18 6.47 5.89
N GLY A 149 -9.96 5.40 6.03
CA GLY A 149 -10.28 4.76 7.31
C GLY A 149 -9.26 3.72 7.77
N SER A 150 -8.41 3.19 6.90
CA SER A 150 -7.40 2.17 7.25
C SER A 150 -6.07 2.79 7.73
N GLY A 151 -6.05 4.10 7.96
CA GLY A 151 -4.96 4.83 8.61
C GLY A 151 -4.36 5.95 7.77
N GLY A 152 -4.90 6.25 6.59
CA GLY A 152 -4.49 7.35 5.71
C GLY A 152 -4.63 8.72 6.36
N THR A 153 -5.69 8.91 7.15
CA THR A 153 -5.86 10.12 7.99
C THR A 153 -4.77 10.29 9.05
N GLN A 154 -4.04 9.24 9.37
CA GLN A 154 -3.02 9.22 10.43
C GLN A 154 -1.60 9.20 9.86
N ARG A 155 -1.33 8.32 8.89
CA ARG A 155 0.00 8.11 8.29
C ARG A 155 0.39 9.25 7.35
N LEU A 156 -0.54 9.79 6.55
CA LEU A 156 -0.22 10.85 5.59
C LEU A 156 0.18 12.17 6.30
N PRO A 157 -0.57 12.68 7.31
CA PRO A 157 -0.14 13.88 8.06
C PRO A 157 1.20 13.74 8.76
N ARG A 158 1.52 12.57 9.32
CA ARG A 158 2.83 12.29 9.92
C ARG A 158 3.96 12.29 8.89
N LEU A 159 3.65 11.89 7.65
CA LEU A 159 4.62 11.82 6.57
C LEU A 159 4.90 13.19 5.94
N ILE A 160 3.88 13.94 5.55
CA ILE A 160 4.04 15.17 4.75
C ILE A 160 3.61 16.46 5.48
N GLY A 161 3.16 16.35 6.73
CA GLY A 161 2.60 17.45 7.50
C GLY A 161 1.09 17.61 7.31
N LEU A 162 0.44 18.25 8.27
CA LEU A 162 -1.01 18.36 8.34
C LEU A 162 -1.62 19.08 7.12
N LEU A 163 -1.17 20.30 6.83
CA LEU A 163 -1.76 21.15 5.78
C LEU A 163 -1.77 20.51 4.38
N PRO A 164 -0.64 20.02 3.82
CA PRO A 164 -0.68 19.37 2.51
C PRO A 164 -1.47 18.05 2.52
N SER A 165 -1.57 17.37 3.68
CA SER A 165 -2.40 16.18 3.82
C SER A 165 -3.89 16.50 3.77
N LEU A 166 -4.31 17.58 4.43
CA LEU A 166 -5.71 18.03 4.40
C LEU A 166 -6.16 18.39 2.98
N ASP A 167 -5.32 19.03 2.16
CA ASP A 167 -5.66 19.27 0.74
C ASP A 167 -5.95 17.97 0.02
N LEU A 168 -5.16 16.91 0.25
CA LEU A 168 -5.37 15.61 -0.40
C LEU A 168 -6.61 14.90 0.12
N ILE A 169 -6.78 14.82 1.44
CA ILE A 169 -7.85 14.07 2.10
C ILE A 169 -9.21 14.75 1.90
N LEU A 170 -9.30 16.07 2.06
CA LEU A 170 -10.58 16.79 2.03
C LEU A 170 -11.07 17.07 0.61
N THR A 171 -10.20 17.01 -0.40
CA THR A 171 -10.59 17.26 -1.80
C THR A 171 -10.55 16.00 -2.67
N GLY A 172 -9.92 14.92 -2.20
CA GLY A 172 -9.67 13.72 -2.97
C GLY A 172 -8.72 13.93 -4.16
N LYS A 173 -7.93 15.01 -4.15
CA LYS A 173 -6.97 15.31 -5.22
C LYS A 173 -5.94 14.19 -5.36
N GLN A 174 -5.62 13.89 -6.62
CA GLN A 174 -4.60 12.92 -6.97
C GLN A 174 -3.30 13.62 -7.38
N LEU A 175 -2.18 13.05 -6.95
CA LEU A 175 -0.84 13.49 -7.25
C LEU A 175 -0.27 12.73 -8.44
N ARG A 176 0.36 13.48 -9.36
CA ARG A 176 1.33 12.90 -10.30
C ARG A 176 2.65 12.63 -9.58
N ALA A 177 3.43 11.68 -10.08
CA ALA A 177 4.67 11.21 -9.49
C ALA A 177 5.65 12.34 -9.07
N LYS A 178 5.87 13.34 -9.92
CA LYS A 178 6.72 14.51 -9.62
C LYS A 178 6.26 15.29 -8.38
N LYS A 179 4.95 15.53 -8.24
CA LYS A 179 4.39 16.25 -7.08
C LYS A 179 4.40 15.36 -5.84
N ALA A 180 4.10 14.06 -5.98
CA ALA A 180 4.21 13.08 -4.90
C ALA A 180 5.63 13.04 -4.31
N LYS A 181 6.66 13.04 -5.17
CA LYS A 181 8.06 13.08 -4.75
C LYS A 181 8.42 14.40 -4.06
N LYS A 182 7.97 15.54 -4.63
CA LYS A 182 8.23 16.87 -4.05
C LYS A 182 7.60 17.03 -2.66
N LEU A 183 6.39 16.49 -2.44
CA LEU A 183 5.70 16.54 -1.15
C LEU A 183 6.24 15.52 -0.14
N GLY A 184 7.06 14.55 -0.57
CA GLY A 184 7.56 13.48 0.30
C GLY A 184 6.58 12.33 0.50
N VAL A 185 5.52 12.23 -0.32
CA VAL A 185 4.63 11.05 -0.34
C VAL A 185 5.38 9.83 -0.84
N VAL A 186 6.29 10.01 -1.79
CA VAL A 186 7.18 8.94 -2.29
C VAL A 186 8.64 9.29 -2.12
N ASP A 187 9.47 8.28 -1.92
CA ASP A 187 10.92 8.36 -1.76
C ASP A 187 11.66 8.41 -3.10
N ALA A 188 11.07 7.90 -4.17
CA ALA A 188 11.60 8.03 -5.53
C ALA A 188 10.49 8.00 -6.58
N SER A 189 10.74 8.67 -7.70
CA SER A 189 9.91 8.66 -8.90
C SER A 189 10.82 8.37 -10.09
N VAL A 190 10.57 7.28 -10.81
CA VAL A 190 11.47 6.73 -11.83
C VAL A 190 10.70 6.15 -13.03
N PRO A 191 11.35 5.95 -14.19
CA PRO A 191 10.75 5.20 -15.29
C PRO A 191 10.23 3.83 -14.85
N LYS A 192 9.06 3.41 -15.37
CA LYS A 192 8.44 2.12 -15.04
C LYS A 192 9.40 0.94 -15.24
N THR A 193 10.23 1.01 -16.29
CA THR A 193 11.19 -0.04 -16.68
C THR A 193 12.23 -0.36 -15.60
N ILE A 194 12.53 0.58 -14.71
CA ILE A 194 13.51 0.39 -13.62
C ILE A 194 12.88 0.43 -12.23
N LEU A 195 11.54 0.45 -12.15
CA LEU A 195 10.80 0.62 -10.89
C LEU A 195 11.18 -0.44 -9.85
N LEU A 196 11.16 -1.72 -10.23
CA LEU A 196 11.46 -2.84 -9.33
C LEU A 196 12.93 -2.86 -8.92
N ASP A 197 13.85 -2.55 -9.85
CA ASP A 197 15.27 -2.46 -9.56
C ASP A 197 15.58 -1.35 -8.55
N VAL A 198 14.97 -0.18 -8.73
CA VAL A 198 15.12 0.93 -7.78
C VAL A 198 14.48 0.58 -6.45
N ALA A 199 13.27 0.00 -6.43
CA ALA A 199 12.62 -0.43 -5.19
C ALA A 199 13.49 -1.42 -4.42
N LYS A 200 14.13 -2.37 -5.13
CA LYS A 200 15.08 -3.32 -4.54
C LYS A 200 16.22 -2.60 -3.84
N GLN A 201 16.78 -1.53 -4.38
CA GLN A 201 17.90 -0.84 -3.72
C GLN A 201 17.56 -0.26 -2.33
N PHE A 202 16.27 -0.09 -2.00
CA PHE A 202 15.86 0.42 -0.69
C PHE A 202 15.97 -0.60 0.45
N TRP A 203 16.09 -1.92 0.19
CA TRP A 203 16.30 -2.90 1.28
C TRP A 203 17.61 -2.63 2.05
N ARG A 204 18.60 -2.03 1.37
CA ARG A 204 19.91 -1.68 1.96
C ARG A 204 19.82 -0.53 2.96
N LYS A 205 18.75 0.26 2.91
CA LYS A 205 18.57 1.36 3.85
C LYS A 205 18.11 0.77 5.17
N ALA A 206 18.74 1.21 6.26
CA ALA A 206 18.27 0.88 7.59
C ALA A 206 16.77 1.22 7.69
N LYS A 207 16.00 0.38 8.40
CA LYS A 207 14.62 0.71 8.72
C LYS A 207 14.62 2.08 9.40
N SER A 208 13.74 2.98 8.97
CA SER A 208 13.69 4.34 9.51
C SER A 208 13.28 4.30 10.99
N VAL A 209 14.25 4.26 11.91
CA VAL A 209 14.00 4.30 13.38
C VAL A 209 13.37 5.63 13.79
N LYS A 210 13.47 6.68 12.95
CA LYS A 210 12.70 7.93 13.09
C LYS A 210 11.23 7.67 12.74
N ARG A 211 10.53 6.92 13.60
CA ARG A 211 9.08 6.91 13.68
C ARG A 211 8.67 8.35 13.95
N ARG A 212 8.15 9.04 12.92
CA ARG A 212 7.48 10.33 13.07
C ARG A 212 6.15 10.04 13.77
N SER A 213 6.21 9.84 15.09
CA SER A 213 5.04 9.77 15.98
C SER A 213 4.19 11.02 15.83
#